data_AF-A0A937FMN3-F1
#
_entry.id   AF-A0A937FMN3-F1
#
_cell.length_a   1.000
_cell.length_b   1.000
_cell.length_c   1.000
_cell.angle_alpha   90.00
_cell.angle_beta   90.00
_cell.angle_gamma   90.00
#
_symmetry.space_group_name_H-M   'P 1'
#
loop_
_entity.id
_entity.type
_entity.pdbx_description
1 polymer ?
#
loop_
_entity_poly.entity_id
_entity_poly.type
_entity_poly.pdbx_seq_one_letter_code
_entity_poly.pdbx_strand_id
1 'polypeptide(L)'
;MRSLSQQGFTRMQVSTTLLGRTRIFATSDQFHREIVVNTNTGEILRDFWQVRSESSSRSQAQILDPSGVSDRDDRDDRSGSSGSSGRSGRDDRDDRDSYDDDDDYDDDDRDRDSDREDDD
;
A
#
# COMPACT_ATOMS: atom_id res chain seq x y z
N MET A 1 19.23 -11.48 -25.57
CA MET A 1 18.32 -11.79 -24.46
C MET A 1 18.41 -13.29 -24.18
N ARG A 2 18.50 -13.72 -22.91
CA ARG A 2 18.41 -15.16 -22.56
C ARG A 2 16.96 -15.53 -22.28
N SER A 3 16.51 -16.67 -22.78
CA SER A 3 15.14 -17.14 -22.52
C SER A 3 14.98 -17.52 -21.04
N LEU A 4 13.73 -17.55 -20.54
CA LEU A 4 13.46 -18.00 -19.17
C LEU A 4 13.88 -19.46 -18.95
N SER A 5 13.76 -20.30 -19.98
CA SER A 5 14.26 -21.69 -19.94
C SER A 5 15.78 -21.75 -19.74
N GLN A 6 16.54 -20.85 -20.38
CA GLN A 6 18.00 -20.75 -20.18
C GLN A 6 18.40 -20.24 -18.80
N GLN A 7 17.45 -19.66 -18.06
CA GLN A 7 17.65 -19.19 -16.68
C GLN A 7 17.20 -20.23 -15.65
N GLY A 8 16.79 -21.43 -16.07
CA GLY A 8 16.42 -22.53 -15.17
C GLY A 8 14.95 -22.54 -14.74
N PHE A 9 14.08 -21.73 -15.36
CA PHE A 9 12.64 -21.82 -15.11
C PHE A 9 12.02 -23.01 -15.87
N THR A 10 11.33 -23.87 -15.14
CA THR A 10 10.78 -25.14 -15.66
C THR A 10 9.30 -25.06 -16.00
N ARG A 11 8.56 -24.13 -15.37
CA ARG A 11 7.14 -23.90 -15.64
C ARG A 11 6.91 -22.44 -15.97
N MET A 12 6.13 -22.21 -17.02
CA MET A 12 5.76 -20.89 -17.51
C MET A 12 4.27 -20.83 -17.78
N GLN A 13 3.63 -19.74 -17.38
CA GLN A 13 2.24 -19.45 -17.66
C GLN A 13 2.13 -18.02 -18.17
N VAL A 14 1.37 -17.85 -19.26
CA VAL A 14 1.01 -16.54 -19.80
C VAL A 14 -0.45 -16.29 -19.46
N SER A 15 -0.74 -15.10 -18.94
CA SER A 15 -2.07 -14.68 -18.53
C SER A 15 -2.24 -13.19 -18.78
N THR A 16 -3.47 -12.70 -18.77
CA THR A 16 -3.76 -11.28 -18.88
C THR A 16 -4.13 -10.72 -17.49
N THR A 17 -3.60 -9.55 -17.14
CA THR A 17 -4.03 -8.84 -15.93
C THR A 17 -5.40 -8.19 -16.15
N LEU A 18 -6.07 -7.76 -15.07
CA LEU A 18 -7.35 -7.02 -15.16
C LEU A 18 -7.28 -5.78 -16.04
N LEU A 19 -6.09 -5.16 -16.16
CA LEU A 19 -5.85 -3.98 -16.99
C LEU A 19 -5.38 -4.33 -18.42
N GLY A 20 -5.58 -5.56 -18.89
CA GLY A 20 -5.27 -5.95 -20.27
C GLY A 20 -3.78 -6.19 -20.58
N ARG A 21 -2.89 -6.07 -19.59
CA ARG A 21 -1.44 -6.32 -19.77
C ARG A 21 -1.12 -7.82 -19.81
N THR A 22 -0.12 -8.19 -20.60
CA THR A 22 0.40 -9.56 -20.64
C THR A 22 1.27 -9.82 -19.41
N ARG A 23 0.93 -10.85 -18.62
CA ARG A 23 1.69 -11.32 -17.45
C ARG A 23 2.27 -12.69 -17.74
N ILE A 24 3.59 -12.77 -17.71
CA ILE A 24 4.37 -14.00 -17.83
C ILE A 24 4.81 -14.38 -16.42
N PHE A 25 4.33 -15.51 -15.92
CA PHE A 25 4.70 -16.06 -14.63
C PHE A 25 5.55 -17.31 -14.83
N ALA A 26 6.74 -17.33 -14.27
CA ALA A 26 7.70 -18.42 -14.41
C ALA A 26 8.15 -18.92 -13.04
N THR A 27 8.25 -20.23 -12.88
CA THR A 27 8.71 -20.87 -11.63
C THR A 27 9.78 -21.91 -11.91
N SER A 28 10.78 -21.95 -11.04
CA SER A 28 11.74 -23.04 -10.88
C SER A 28 11.60 -23.62 -9.47
N ASP A 29 12.45 -24.56 -9.09
CA ASP A 29 12.46 -25.11 -7.73
C ASP A 29 12.86 -24.07 -6.69
N GLN A 30 13.76 -23.16 -7.07
CA GLN A 30 14.35 -22.18 -6.15
C GLN A 30 13.76 -20.77 -6.29
N PHE A 31 13.09 -20.44 -7.39
CA PHE A 31 12.66 -19.08 -7.67
C PHE A 31 11.28 -19.03 -8.33
N HIS A 32 10.61 -17.90 -8.19
CA HIS A 32 9.56 -17.49 -9.11
C HIS A 32 9.87 -16.10 -9.68
N ARG A 33 9.41 -15.84 -10.89
CA ARG A 33 9.55 -14.57 -11.60
C ARG A 33 8.25 -14.19 -12.26
N GLU A 34 7.89 -12.92 -12.16
CA GLU A 34 6.77 -12.28 -12.84
C GLU A 34 7.31 -11.18 -13.75
N ILE A 35 6.92 -11.24 -15.02
CA ILE A 35 7.16 -10.18 -15.98
C ILE A 35 5.81 -9.68 -16.48
N VAL A 36 5.58 -8.37 -16.39
CA VAL A 36 4.38 -7.72 -16.96
C VAL A 36 4.81 -6.85 -18.11
N VAL A 37 4.14 -7.02 -19.24
CA VAL A 37 4.46 -6.35 -20.50
C VAL A 37 3.24 -5.59 -20.99
N ASN A 38 3.44 -4.37 -21.48
CA ASN A 38 2.43 -3.67 -22.27
C ASN A 38 2.25 -4.41 -23.59
N THR A 39 1.07 -4.95 -23.84
CA THR A 39 0.79 -5.77 -25.02
C THR A 39 0.88 -4.98 -26.34
N ASN A 40 0.64 -3.67 -26.30
CA ASN A 40 0.65 -2.82 -27.49
C ASN A 40 2.06 -2.34 -27.88
N THR A 41 2.90 -2.00 -26.89
CA THR A 41 4.24 -1.44 -27.12
C THR A 41 5.37 -2.45 -26.93
N GLY A 42 5.12 -3.56 -26.23
CA GLY A 42 6.14 -4.54 -25.85
C GLY A 42 7.02 -4.09 -24.67
N GLU A 43 6.72 -2.96 -24.05
CA GLU A 43 7.49 -2.43 -22.92
C GLU A 43 7.32 -3.30 -21.67
N ILE A 44 8.41 -3.53 -20.94
CA ILE A 44 8.38 -4.25 -19.66
C ILE A 44 8.00 -3.26 -18.56
N LEU A 45 6.83 -3.48 -17.97
CA LEU A 45 6.27 -2.64 -16.90
C LEU A 45 6.64 -3.15 -15.50
N ARG A 46 6.93 -4.45 -15.38
CA ARG A 46 7.37 -5.08 -14.15
C ARG A 46 8.28 -6.24 -14.46
N ASP A 47 9.36 -6.34 -13.69
CA ASP A 47 10.22 -7.51 -13.61
C ASP A 47 10.49 -7.79 -12.14
N PHE A 48 9.83 -8.80 -11.59
CA PHE A 48 9.89 -9.15 -10.18
C PHE A 48 10.30 -10.62 -10.05
N TRP A 49 11.23 -10.93 -9.15
CA TRP A 49 11.60 -12.30 -8.83
C TRP A 49 11.85 -12.46 -7.34
N GLN A 50 11.61 -13.67 -6.83
CA GLN A 50 11.80 -14.00 -5.42
C GLN A 50 12.20 -15.47 -5.27
N VAL A 51 12.99 -15.75 -4.24
CA VAL A 51 13.34 -17.11 -3.83
C VAL A 51 12.10 -17.84 -3.32
N ARG A 52 11.91 -19.09 -3.73
CA ARG A 52 10.92 -20.00 -3.12
C ARG A 52 11.50 -20.51 -1.81
N SER A 53 11.10 -19.92 -0.69
CA SER A 53 11.43 -20.46 0.63
C SER A 53 10.70 -21.80 0.81
N GLU A 54 11.46 -22.89 0.92
CA GLU A 54 10.92 -24.18 1.35
C GLU A 54 10.52 -24.05 2.83
N SER A 55 9.22 -23.95 3.08
CA SER A 55 8.61 -23.90 4.42
C SER A 55 8.95 -22.69 5.29
N SER A 56 8.15 -21.64 5.14
CA SER A 56 7.60 -20.96 6.32
C SER A 56 6.10 -20.82 6.07
N SER A 57 5.35 -21.69 6.74
CA SER A 57 3.90 -21.74 6.91
C SER A 57 3.19 -20.47 6.43
N ARG A 58 2.38 -20.57 5.36
CA ARG A 58 1.45 -19.52 4.92
C ARG A 58 1.90 -18.10 5.29
N SER A 59 2.78 -17.50 4.49
CA SER A 59 2.78 -16.05 4.34
C SER A 59 1.48 -15.66 3.60
N GLN A 60 0.33 -15.95 4.21
CA GLN A 60 -0.91 -15.26 3.91
C GLN A 60 -0.55 -13.78 4.08
N ALA A 61 -0.78 -12.97 3.04
CA ALA A 61 -0.66 -11.53 3.16
C ALA A 61 -1.50 -11.12 4.38
N GLN A 62 -0.84 -10.84 5.50
CA GLN A 62 -1.52 -10.37 6.69
C GLN A 62 -1.83 -8.92 6.41
N ILE A 63 -3.13 -8.63 6.27
CA ILE A 63 -3.63 -7.27 6.42
C ILE A 63 -3.34 -6.93 7.87
N LEU A 64 -2.36 -6.06 8.09
CA LEU A 64 -2.12 -5.46 9.39
C LEU A 64 -3.33 -4.57 9.67
N ASP A 65 -4.21 -5.03 10.56
CA ASP A 65 -5.34 -4.24 11.06
C ASP A 65 -4.82 -3.28 12.15
N PRO A 66 -4.81 -1.96 11.90
CA PRO A 66 -4.33 -0.99 12.88
C PRO A 66 -5.29 -0.81 14.07
N SER A 67 -6.49 -1.41 14.06
CA SER A 67 -7.45 -1.30 15.17
C SER A 67 -7.10 -2.16 16.40
N GLY A 68 -6.04 -2.98 16.32
CA GLY A 68 -5.59 -3.86 17.39
C GLY A 68 -4.75 -3.23 18.50
N VAL A 69 -4.53 -1.91 18.50
CA VAL A 69 -3.96 -1.20 19.67
C VAL A 69 -5.06 -1.00 20.71
N SER A 70 -5.58 -2.09 21.26
CA SER A 70 -6.36 -2.01 22.49
C SER A 70 -5.38 -1.80 23.62
N ASP A 71 -5.32 -0.55 24.11
CA ASP A 71 -4.70 -0.17 25.37
C ASP A 71 -5.04 -1.20 26.44
N ARG A 72 -4.06 -2.05 26.79
CA ARG A 72 -4.17 -2.96 27.92
C ARG A 72 -3.80 -2.17 29.17
N ASP A 73 -4.79 -1.45 29.66
CA ASP A 73 -4.91 -1.09 31.06
C ASP A 73 -5.06 -2.37 31.90
N ASP A 74 -3.95 -2.99 32.29
CA ASP A 74 -3.93 -4.01 33.34
C ASP A 74 -3.26 -3.45 34.59
N ARG A 75 -4.10 -3.21 35.59
CA ARG A 75 -3.77 -2.73 36.92
C ARG A 75 -3.14 -3.83 37.76
N ASP A 76 -2.10 -3.41 38.48
CA ASP A 76 -1.69 -3.80 39.84
C ASP A 76 -1.54 -5.29 40.20
N ASP A 77 -0.29 -5.74 40.36
CA ASP A 77 0.07 -6.58 41.51
C ASP A 77 1.51 -6.34 41.99
N ARG A 78 1.64 -6.23 43.31
CA ARG A 78 2.73 -5.59 44.06
C ARG A 78 3.89 -6.56 44.36
N SER A 79 5.13 -6.11 44.16
CA SER A 79 6.32 -6.33 45.02
C SER A 79 7.55 -5.78 44.27
N GLY A 80 8.52 -5.04 44.81
CA GLY A 80 8.78 -4.43 46.10
C GLY A 80 10.18 -3.81 46.02
N SER A 81 10.34 -2.66 46.68
CA SER A 81 11.59 -2.08 47.20
C SER A 81 12.38 -1.01 46.41
N SER A 82 12.46 0.16 47.08
CA SER A 82 13.52 1.19 47.12
C SER A 82 13.83 1.93 45.81
N GLY A 83 13.72 3.25 45.68
CA GLY A 83 13.67 4.35 46.64
C GLY A 83 14.57 5.48 46.12
N SER A 84 14.01 6.65 45.81
CA SER A 84 14.59 7.99 46.04
C SER A 84 13.85 9.08 45.25
N SER A 85 13.12 9.89 46.02
CA SER A 85 13.00 11.35 45.93
C SER A 85 12.78 12.05 44.58
N GLY A 86 11.52 12.36 44.30
CA GLY A 86 11.01 13.74 44.32
C GLY A 86 11.25 14.63 43.10
N ARG A 87 10.18 15.01 42.40
CA ARG A 87 9.49 16.32 42.57
C ARG A 87 8.25 16.39 41.67
N SER A 88 7.24 17.01 42.23
CA SER A 88 5.85 17.15 41.80
C SER A 88 5.61 18.19 40.71
N GLY A 89 4.68 17.87 39.81
CA GLY A 89 3.86 18.80 39.01
C GLY A 89 3.02 17.96 38.05
N ARG A 90 1.72 17.74 38.27
CA ARG A 90 0.59 18.65 37.96
C ARG A 90 0.64 19.11 36.50
N ASP A 91 -0.38 19.03 35.68
CA ASP A 91 -1.77 18.59 35.72
C ASP A 91 -2.18 18.53 34.22
N ASP A 92 -3.13 17.67 33.88
CA ASP A 92 -4.14 17.82 32.82
C ASP A 92 -3.79 18.54 31.50
N ARG A 93 -3.94 17.85 30.35
CA ARG A 93 -4.98 18.16 29.32
C ARG A 93 -4.73 17.44 27.99
N ASP A 94 -5.74 16.70 27.59
CA ASP A 94 -6.10 16.40 26.20
C ASP A 94 -6.22 17.69 25.39
N ASP A 95 -5.65 17.75 24.18
CA ASP A 95 -6.05 18.60 23.05
C ASP A 95 -5.27 18.12 21.82
N ARG A 96 -5.82 17.17 21.06
CA ARG A 96 -6.65 17.37 19.86
C ARG A 96 -5.94 18.06 18.71
N ASP A 97 -5.84 17.29 17.63
CA ASP A 97 -5.45 17.65 16.29
C ASP A 97 -6.21 18.87 15.78
N SER A 98 -5.50 19.80 15.15
CA SER A 98 -5.95 20.45 13.91
C SER A 98 -4.79 21.28 13.38
N TYR A 99 -4.11 20.79 12.34
CA TYR A 99 -3.36 21.68 11.46
C TYR A 99 -4.32 22.09 10.35
N ASP A 100 -4.59 23.39 10.32
CA ASP A 100 -5.04 24.15 9.16
C ASP A 100 -4.43 23.61 7.87
N ASP A 101 -5.27 23.41 6.86
CA ASP A 101 -4.88 23.80 5.51
C ASP A 101 -6.11 24.46 4.88
N ASP A 102 -5.97 25.78 4.75
CA ASP A 102 -6.86 26.69 4.05
C ASP A 102 -6.94 26.30 2.56
N ASP A 103 -8.12 25.89 2.12
CA ASP A 103 -8.47 25.89 0.69
C ASP A 103 -9.59 26.92 0.48
N ASP A 104 -9.18 28.18 0.51
CA ASP A 104 -9.88 29.27 -0.14
C ASP A 104 -10.01 28.95 -1.64
N TYR A 105 -11.20 29.09 -2.21
CA TYR A 105 -11.49 30.12 -3.22
C TYR A 105 -12.95 29.98 -3.64
N ASP A 106 -13.72 30.90 -3.09
CA ASP A 106 -15.03 31.31 -3.56
C ASP A 106 -14.90 32.06 -4.91
N ASP A 107 -16.05 32.15 -5.56
CA ASP A 107 -16.48 33.18 -6.49
C ASP A 107 -16.50 32.97 -8.02
N ASP A 108 -17.58 33.54 -8.55
CA ASP A 108 -17.90 33.94 -9.91
C ASP A 108 -18.79 33.03 -10.77
N ASP A 109 -20.06 33.03 -10.36
CA ASP A 109 -21.23 33.31 -11.20
C ASP A 109 -20.91 33.85 -12.61
N ARG A 110 -21.32 33.10 -13.64
CA ARG A 110 -21.64 33.67 -14.95
C ARG A 110 -22.88 33.02 -15.54
N ASP A 111 -24.02 33.57 -15.14
CA ASP A 111 -25.18 33.71 -16.01
C ASP A 111 -24.75 34.43 -17.31
N ARG A 112 -24.90 33.75 -18.44
CA ARG A 112 -25.12 34.40 -19.74
C ARG A 112 -26.12 33.60 -20.54
N ASP A 113 -27.39 33.86 -20.24
CA ASP A 113 -28.41 33.96 -21.28
C ASP A 113 -27.94 34.96 -22.35
N SER A 114 -27.89 34.49 -23.59
CA SER A 114 -27.99 35.36 -24.75
C SER A 114 -28.65 34.60 -25.86
N ASP A 115 -29.98 34.76 -25.92
CA ASP A 115 -30.74 34.68 -27.15
C ASP A 115 -30.10 35.58 -28.22
N ARG A 116 -29.90 35.05 -29.43
CA ARG A 116 -29.83 35.83 -30.68
C ARG A 116 -30.06 34.94 -31.91
N GLU A 117 -30.95 35.45 -32.74
CA GLU A 117 -31.55 34.91 -33.98
C GLU A 117 -30.58 34.89 -35.19
N ASP A 118 -30.99 34.10 -36.20
CA ASP A 118 -30.72 34.16 -37.67
C ASP A 118 -29.29 34.23 -38.24
N ASP A 119 -28.91 33.27 -39.10
CA ASP A 119 -28.76 33.44 -40.57
C ASP A 119 -28.40 32.12 -41.32
N ASP A 120 -28.80 32.04 -42.60
CA ASP A 120 -28.75 31.00 -43.68
C ASP A 120 -29.65 29.74 -43.65
#